data_AF-A0A2M8L561-F1
#
_entry.id   AF-A0A2M8L561-F1
#
_cell.length_a   1.000
_cell.length_b   1.000
_cell.length_c   1.000
_cell.angle_alpha   90.00
_cell.angle_beta   90.00
_cell.angle_gamma   90.00
#
_symmetry.space_group_name_H-M   'P 1'
#
loop_
_entity.id
_entity.type
_entity.pdbx_description
1 polymer ?
#
loop_
_entity_poly.entity_id
_entity_poly.type
_entity_poly.pdbx_seq_one_letter_code
_entity_poly.pdbx_strand_id
1 'polypeptide(L)'
;VLVFLITLGIGLIYFLFPELMVNILYGAEYLPAASYLVFFAIFLGLYSFSFLFTNFFLSIRKTKIVILPVLAAIAQIVLISIFHQDLIQIIRVSIGVLFLLFVSLLFYNFAT
;
A
#
# COMPACT_ATOMS: atom_id res chain seq x y z
N VAL A 1 11.42 10.71 -6.26
CA VAL A 1 10.76 12.04 -6.21
C VAL A 1 9.32 11.98 -6.71
N LEU A 2 9.07 11.56 -7.95
CA LEU A 2 7.71 11.52 -8.51
C LEU A 2 6.71 10.70 -7.67
N VAL A 3 7.05 9.44 -7.32
CA VAL A 3 6.18 8.58 -6.51
C VAL A 3 5.81 9.25 -5.18
N PHE A 4 6.80 9.82 -4.48
CA PHE A 4 6.57 10.53 -3.22
C PHE A 4 5.59 11.69 -3.38
N LEU A 5 5.79 12.55 -4.38
CA LEU A 5 4.91 13.71 -4.62
C LEU A 5 3.48 13.27 -4.95
N ILE A 6 3.30 12.25 -5.79
CA ILE A 6 1.97 11.74 -6.13
C ILE A 6 1.29 11.14 -4.90
N THR A 7 2.00 10.33 -4.11
CA THR A 7 1.43 9.71 -2.90
C THR A 7 1.04 10.75 -1.85
N LEU A 8 1.84 11.81 -1.68
CA LEU A 8 1.51 12.91 -0.79
C LEU A 8 0.34 13.74 -1.31
N GLY A 9 0.33 14.08 -2.59
CA GLY A 9 -0.75 14.87 -3.21
C GLY A 9 -2.10 14.18 -3.08
N ILE A 10 -2.17 12.90 -3.45
CA ILE A 10 -3.39 12.10 -3.32
C ILE A 10 -3.78 11.95 -1.84
N GLY A 11 -2.81 11.69 -0.96
CA GLY A 11 -3.05 11.58 0.48
C GLY A 11 -3.64 12.87 1.07
N LEU A 12 -3.14 14.04 0.66
CA LEU A 12 -3.68 15.33 1.08
C LEU A 12 -5.10 15.57 0.57
N ILE A 13 -5.40 15.21 -0.68
CA ILE A 13 -6.75 15.32 -1.24
C ILE A 13 -7.72 14.40 -0.47
N TYR A 14 -7.31 13.16 -0.19
CA TYR A 14 -8.10 12.21 0.59
C TYR A 14 -8.30 12.65 2.04
N PHE A 15 -7.35 13.40 2.62
CA PHE A 15 -7.48 13.95 3.96
C PHE A 15 -8.40 15.17 4.01
N LEU A 16 -8.26 16.11 3.06
CA LEU A 16 -9.01 17.37 3.05
C LEU A 16 -10.43 17.22 2.50
N PHE A 17 -10.63 16.35 1.51
CA PHE A 17 -11.89 16.23 0.77
C PHE A 17 -12.38 14.77 0.59
N PRO A 18 -12.43 13.94 1.65
CA PRO A 18 -12.74 12.51 1.52
C PRO A 18 -14.15 12.26 0.97
N GLU A 19 -15.17 12.95 1.49
CA GLU A 19 -16.57 12.78 1.06
C GLU A 19 -16.78 13.23 -0.38
N LEU A 20 -16.14 14.33 -0.79
CA LEU A 20 -16.19 14.81 -2.17
C LEU A 20 -15.63 13.77 -3.15
N MET A 21 -14.50 13.16 -2.81
CA MET A 21 -13.88 12.10 -3.63
C MET A 21 -14.80 10.89 -3.76
N VAL A 22 -15.35 10.40 -2.65
CA VAL A 22 -16.26 9.26 -2.70
C VAL A 22 -17.53 9.59 -3.47
N ASN A 23 -18.11 10.77 -3.27
CA ASN A 23 -19.36 11.16 -3.91
C ASN A 23 -19.20 11.31 -5.44
N ILE A 24 -18.11 11.94 -5.90
CA ILE A 24 -17.83 12.09 -7.33
C ILE A 24 -17.60 10.73 -8.02
N LEU A 25 -16.88 9.83 -7.36
CA LEU A 25 -16.44 8.57 -7.97
C LEU A 25 -17.48 7.45 -7.85
N TYR A 26 -18.22 7.42 -6.74
CA TYR A 26 -19.09 6.29 -6.37
C TYR A 26 -20.52 6.71 -6.01
N GLY A 27 -20.75 7.99 -5.71
CA GLY A 27 -22.06 8.51 -5.30
C GLY A 27 -22.28 8.54 -3.78
N ALA A 28 -23.39 9.17 -3.37
CA ALA A 28 -23.70 9.44 -1.96
C ALA A 28 -23.91 8.16 -1.12
N GLU A 29 -24.36 7.06 -1.74
CA GLU A 29 -24.59 5.78 -1.06
C GLU A 29 -23.30 5.18 -0.47
N TYR A 30 -22.13 5.58 -0.98
CA TYR A 30 -20.83 5.07 -0.54
C TYR A 30 -20.11 5.99 0.44
N LEU A 31 -20.70 7.13 0.84
CA LEU A 31 -20.09 8.08 1.78
C LEU A 31 -19.52 7.45 3.07
N PRO A 32 -20.10 6.38 3.66
CA PRO A 32 -19.47 5.71 4.80
C PRO A 32 -18.02 5.26 4.54
N ALA A 33 -17.67 4.94 3.29
CA ALA A 33 -16.32 4.54 2.89
C ALA A 33 -15.30 5.70 2.89
N ALA A 34 -15.76 6.95 2.92
CA ALA A 34 -14.90 8.13 2.95
C ALA A 34 -13.92 8.13 4.14
N SER A 35 -14.37 7.57 5.28
CA SER A 35 -13.56 7.38 6.49
C SER A 35 -12.33 6.50 6.29
N TYR A 36 -12.31 5.66 5.25
CA TYR A 36 -11.20 4.74 4.96
C TYR A 36 -10.16 5.33 4.00
N LEU A 37 -10.45 6.44 3.32
CA LEU A 37 -9.61 6.97 2.24
C LEU A 37 -8.18 7.29 2.71
N VAL A 38 -8.01 7.92 3.87
CA VAL A 38 -6.67 8.24 4.40
C VAL A 38 -5.84 6.98 4.64
N PHE A 39 -6.45 5.92 5.19
CA PHE A 39 -5.77 4.63 5.38
C PHE A 39 -5.46 3.97 4.03
N PHE A 40 -6.36 4.08 3.06
CA PHE A 40 -6.12 3.61 1.69
C PHE A 40 -4.97 4.36 0.99
N ALA A 41 -4.83 5.67 1.21
CA ALA A 41 -3.70 6.43 0.68
C ALA A 41 -2.36 5.93 1.24
N ILE A 42 -2.29 5.63 2.54
CA ILE A 42 -1.09 5.06 3.17
C ILE A 42 -0.79 3.67 2.57
N PHE A 43 -1.80 2.82 2.48
CA PHE A 43 -1.70 1.49 1.89
C PHE A 43 -1.15 1.53 0.46
N LEU A 44 -1.76 2.33 -0.42
CA LEU A 44 -1.33 2.47 -1.81
C LEU A 44 0.03 3.18 -1.95
N GLY A 45 0.37 4.09 -1.02
CA GLY A 45 1.67 4.70 -0.94
C GLY A 45 2.78 3.68 -0.69
N LEU A 46 2.63 2.85 0.34
CA LEU A 46 3.57 1.76 0.65
C LEU A 46 3.67 0.76 -0.50
N TYR A 47 2.55 0.42 -1.14
CA TYR A 47 2.53 -0.44 -2.32
C TYR A 47 3.37 0.17 -3.45
N SER A 48 3.13 1.45 -3.77
CA SER A 48 3.82 2.16 -4.86
C SER A 48 5.33 2.22 -4.64
N PHE A 49 5.76 2.47 -3.41
CA PHE A 49 7.18 2.42 -3.07
C PHE A 49 7.75 1.00 -3.17
N SER A 50 7.09 0.01 -2.60
CA SER A 50 7.55 -1.38 -2.65
C SER A 50 7.65 -1.88 -4.10
N PHE A 51 6.69 -1.50 -4.94
CA PHE A 51 6.69 -1.78 -6.37
C PHE A 51 7.87 -1.10 -7.07
N LEU A 52 8.10 0.20 -6.80
CA LEU A 52 9.24 0.93 -7.36
C LEU A 52 10.58 0.25 -7.04
N PHE A 53 10.81 -0.07 -5.75
CA PHE A 53 12.06 -0.71 -5.32
C PHE A 53 12.23 -2.10 -5.92
N THR A 54 11.17 -2.91 -5.93
CA THR A 54 11.21 -4.25 -6.55
C THR A 54 11.61 -4.15 -8.03
N ASN A 55 10.98 -3.24 -8.78
CA ASN A 55 11.30 -3.04 -10.20
C ASN A 55 12.71 -2.46 -10.42
N PHE A 56 13.17 -1.58 -9.53
CA PHE A 56 14.54 -1.08 -9.55
C PHE A 56 15.55 -2.23 -9.37
N PHE A 57 15.36 -3.10 -8.39
CA PHE A 57 16.24 -4.25 -8.19
C PHE A 57 16.21 -5.23 -9.37
N LEU A 58 15.03 -5.45 -9.95
CA LEU A 58 14.89 -6.24 -11.18
C LEU A 58 15.66 -5.64 -12.36
N SER A 59 15.61 -4.32 -12.54
CA SER A 59 16.29 -3.65 -13.67
C SER A 59 17.81 -3.74 -13.57
N ILE A 60 18.37 -3.76 -12.36
CA ILE A 60 19.81 -4.00 -12.11
C ILE A 60 20.19 -5.48 -11.98
N ARG A 61 19.33 -6.39 -12.48
CA ARG A 61 19.51 -7.85 -12.50
C ARG A 61 19.58 -8.54 -11.13
N LYS A 62 19.19 -7.87 -10.03
CA LYS A 62 19.01 -8.52 -8.72
C LYS A 62 17.67 -9.27 -8.66
N THR A 63 17.53 -10.33 -9.47
CA THR A 63 16.25 -11.05 -9.69
C THR A 63 15.72 -11.79 -8.46
N LYS A 64 16.61 -12.18 -7.54
CA LYS A 64 16.22 -12.84 -6.28
C LYS A 64 15.34 -11.97 -5.38
N ILE A 65 15.29 -10.66 -5.63
CA ILE A 65 14.44 -9.73 -4.88
C ILE A 65 12.96 -10.12 -4.88
N VAL A 66 12.48 -10.80 -5.93
CA VAL A 66 11.08 -11.21 -6.13
C VAL A 66 10.57 -12.11 -5.01
N ILE A 67 11.46 -12.79 -4.28
CA ILE A 67 11.06 -13.63 -3.15
C ILE A 67 10.37 -12.79 -2.07
N LEU A 68 10.82 -11.55 -1.81
CA LEU A 68 10.22 -10.69 -0.79
C LEU A 68 8.75 -10.33 -1.08
N PRO A 69 8.37 -9.78 -2.24
CA PRO A 69 6.97 -9.49 -2.54
C PRO A 69 6.11 -10.76 -2.65
N VAL A 70 6.67 -11.91 -3.07
CA VAL A 70 5.93 -13.19 -3.06
C VAL A 70 5.60 -13.61 -1.63
N LEU A 71 6.57 -13.57 -0.71
CA LEU A 71 6.33 -13.87 0.70
C LEU A 71 5.34 -12.88 1.33
N ALA A 72 5.46 -11.59 1.01
CA ALA A 72 4.50 -10.58 1.46
C ALA A 72 3.08 -10.86 0.93
N ALA A 73 2.91 -11.24 -0.33
CA ALA A 73 1.61 -11.57 -0.89
C ALA A 73 0.98 -12.80 -0.21
N ILE A 74 1.77 -13.85 0.03
CA ILE A 74 1.31 -15.04 0.78
C ILE A 74 0.92 -14.63 2.21
N ALA A 75 1.76 -13.85 2.90
CA ALA A 75 1.47 -13.36 4.24
C ALA A 75 0.18 -12.52 4.26
N GLN A 76 -0.04 -11.68 3.26
CA GLN A 76 -1.26 -10.88 3.14
C GLN A 76 -2.50 -11.77 2.98
N ILE A 77 -2.45 -12.80 2.12
CA ILE A 77 -3.55 -13.76 1.95
C ILE A 77 -3.84 -14.48 3.27
N VAL A 78 -2.81 -15.00 3.94
CA VAL A 78 -2.95 -15.76 5.20
C VAL A 78 -3.53 -14.86 6.30
N LEU A 79 -2.96 -13.67 6.48
CA LEU A 79 -3.38 -12.75 7.54
C LEU A 79 -4.80 -12.22 7.28
N ILE A 80 -5.17 -11.87 6.04
CA ILE A 80 -6.54 -11.46 5.73
C ILE A 80 -7.52 -12.61 5.96
N SER A 81 -7.15 -13.85 5.61
CA SER A 81 -7.98 -15.03 5.87
C SER A 81 -8.29 -15.22 7.35
N ILE A 82 -7.41 -14.77 8.25
CA ILE A 82 -7.58 -14.83 9.71
C ILE A 82 -8.24 -13.54 10.26
N PHE A 83 -7.95 -12.38 9.67
CA PHE A 83 -8.29 -11.04 10.18
C PHE A 83 -9.08 -10.21 9.14
N HIS A 84 -10.38 -10.46 9.01
CA HIS A 84 -11.27 -9.78 8.02
C HIS A 84 -12.66 -9.41 8.55
N GLN A 85 -12.79 -9.10 9.85
CA GLN A 85 -14.08 -8.74 10.48
C GLN A 85 -14.71 -7.48 9.88
N ASP A 86 -13.88 -6.55 9.40
CA ASP A 86 -14.32 -5.32 8.77
C ASP A 86 -13.25 -4.80 7.77
N LEU A 87 -13.65 -3.81 6.97
CA LEU A 87 -12.78 -3.26 5.93
C LEU A 87 -11.54 -2.57 6.50
N ILE A 88 -11.63 -1.92 7.66
CA ILE A 88 -10.47 -1.24 8.25
C ILE A 88 -9.44 -2.25 8.77
N GLN A 89 -9.86 -3.42 9.25
CA GLN A 89 -8.97 -4.51 9.63
C GLN A 89 -8.18 -5.01 8.42
N ILE A 90 -8.83 -5.23 7.28
CA ILE A 90 -8.18 -5.66 6.04
C ILE A 90 -7.13 -4.63 5.58
N ILE A 91 -7.47 -3.34 5.63
CA ILE A 91 -6.54 -2.26 5.27
C ILE A 91 -5.34 -2.23 6.22
N ARG A 92 -5.56 -2.34 7.54
CA ARG A 92 -4.48 -2.34 8.55
C ARG A 92 -3.52 -3.52 8.38
N VAL A 93 -4.05 -4.72 8.14
CA VAL A 93 -3.25 -5.92 7.82
C VAL A 93 -2.38 -5.65 6.58
N SER A 94 -2.98 -5.09 5.54
CA SER A 94 -2.30 -4.80 4.28
C SER A 94 -1.20 -3.74 4.44
N ILE A 95 -1.45 -2.69 5.25
CA ILE A 95 -0.44 -1.69 5.62
C ILE A 95 0.73 -2.35 6.35
N GLY A 96 0.45 -3.20 7.35
CA GLY A 96 1.49 -3.88 8.13
C GLY A 96 2.39 -4.76 7.26
N VAL A 97 1.79 -5.56 6.37
CA VAL A 97 2.54 -6.43 5.45
C VAL A 97 3.39 -5.61 4.47
N LEU A 98 2.82 -4.57 3.85
CA LEU A 98 3.56 -3.73 2.92
C LEU A 98 4.63 -2.88 3.59
N PHE A 99 4.43 -2.46 4.84
CA PHE A 99 5.45 -1.77 5.61
C PHE A 99 6.66 -2.69 5.85
N LEU A 100 6.42 -3.94 6.28
CA LEU A 100 7.49 -4.93 6.46
C LEU A 100 8.20 -5.24 5.14
N LEU A 101 7.47 -5.36 4.03
CA LEU A 101 8.04 -5.52 2.70
C LEU A 101 8.93 -4.32 2.34
N PHE A 102 8.42 -3.10 2.50
CA PHE A 102 9.14 -1.88 2.18
C PHE A 102 10.45 -1.77 2.97
N VAL A 103 10.40 -2.01 4.29
CA VAL A 103 11.58 -2.05 5.15
C VAL A 103 12.57 -3.11 4.67
N SER A 104 12.09 -4.32 4.34
CA SER A 104 12.94 -5.40 3.83
C SER A 104 13.63 -5.04 2.51
N LEU A 105 12.93 -4.33 1.62
CA LEU A 105 13.48 -3.83 0.35
C LEU A 105 14.56 -2.76 0.56
N LEU A 106 14.42 -1.89 1.56
CA LEU A 106 15.45 -0.90 1.92
C LEU A 106 16.73 -1.57 2.42
N PHE A 107 16.60 -2.65 3.18
CA PHE A 107 17.75 -3.39 3.73
C PHE A 107 18.40 -4.37 2.76
N TYR A 108 17.71 -4.76 1.68
CA TYR A 108 18.19 -5.76 0.73
C TYR A 108 19.58 -5.44 0.15
N ASN A 109 19.87 -4.16 -0.12
CA ASN A 109 21.13 -3.76 -0.72
C ASN A 109 22.32 -3.76 0.26
N PHE A 110 22.08 -3.71 1.58
CA PHE A 110 23.16 -3.80 2.57
C PHE A 110 23.58 -5.25 2.83
N ALA A 111 22.73 -6.22 2.50
CA ALA A 111 22.96 -7.63 2.74
C ALA A 111 23.49 -8.40 1.52
N THR A 112 23.53 -7.79 0.32
CA THR A 112 23.91 -8.43 -0.96
C THR A 112 24.83 -7.59 -1.82
#